data_AF-A0A383CD64-F1
#
_entry.id   AF-A0A383CD64-F1
#
_cell.length_a   1.000
_cell.length_b   1.000
_cell.length_c   1.000
_cell.angle_alpha   90.00
_cell.angle_beta   90.00
_cell.angle_gamma   90.00
#
_symmetry.space_group_name_H-M   'P 1'
#
loop_
_entity.id
_entity.type
_entity.pdbx_description
1 polymer ?
#
loop_
_entity_poly.entity_id
_entity_poly.type
_entity_poly.pdbx_seq_one_letter_code
_entity_poly.pdbx_strand_id
1 'polypeptide(L)'
;MSTIDEKLNEVLDIAGEVVKEKKELTAAVVPMPTDKDPDSDFDYGRENLYKLIEKGNTAIDGILSLAKEGEHPRAYEVAGQLIATVSQVSQNLLDLQEKLKKLKEVPDNAPKNVTNAL
;
A
#
# COMPACT_ATOMS: atom_id res chain seq x y z
N MET A 1 -34.24 12.97 42.39
CA MET A 1 -33.31 14.00 41.88
C MET A 1 -32.55 13.34 40.76
N SER A 2 -32.87 13.64 39.50
CA SER A 2 -32.08 13.15 38.36
C SER A 2 -30.66 13.68 38.50
N THR A 3 -29.69 12.79 38.53
CA THR A 3 -28.29 13.15 38.68
C THR A 3 -27.84 13.91 37.44
N ILE A 4 -26.91 14.83 37.62
CA ILE A 4 -26.37 15.66 36.53
C ILE A 4 -25.91 14.79 35.36
N ASP A 5 -25.45 13.58 35.66
CA ASP A 5 -25.03 12.55 34.69
C ASP A 5 -26.17 12.11 33.74
N GLU A 6 -27.41 11.99 34.21
CA GLU A 6 -28.56 11.62 33.34
C GLU A 6 -28.88 12.74 32.35
N LYS A 7 -28.85 14.00 32.80
CA LYS A 7 -29.07 15.16 31.95
C LYS A 7 -27.93 15.37 30.97
N LEU A 8 -26.71 15.08 31.38
CA LEU A 8 -25.53 15.20 30.53
C LEU A 8 -25.58 14.14 29.41
N ASN A 9 -26.01 12.92 29.73
CA ASN A 9 -26.20 11.86 28.74
C ASN A 9 -27.31 12.16 27.73
N GLU A 10 -28.40 12.80 28.16
CA GLU A 10 -29.50 13.23 27.28
C GLU A 10 -29.08 14.39 26.36
N VAL A 11 -28.33 15.38 26.88
CA VAL A 11 -27.85 16.53 26.09
C VAL A 11 -26.77 16.14 25.11
N LEU A 12 -25.91 15.18 25.47
CA LEU A 12 -24.81 14.74 24.62
C LEU A 12 -25.21 13.67 23.61
N ASP A 13 -26.44 13.16 23.65
CA ASP A 13 -26.95 12.10 22.78
C ASP A 13 -26.02 10.85 22.75
N ILE A 14 -25.23 10.65 23.82
CA ILE A 14 -24.24 9.57 23.95
C ILE A 14 -24.92 8.22 24.27
N ALA A 15 -26.22 8.24 24.60
CA ALA A 15 -27.03 7.03 24.72
C ALA A 15 -27.40 6.40 23.36
N GLY A 16 -26.95 6.99 22.24
CA GLY A 16 -26.98 6.37 20.93
C GLY A 16 -25.87 5.33 20.80
N GLU A 17 -26.27 4.07 20.75
CA GLU A 17 -25.45 2.92 20.35
C GLU A 17 -24.48 3.32 19.24
N VAL A 18 -23.18 3.37 19.55
CA VAL A 18 -22.14 3.64 18.56
C VAL A 18 -22.22 2.51 17.55
N VAL A 19 -22.92 2.74 16.44
CA VAL A 19 -22.90 1.88 15.27
C VAL A 19 -21.48 1.92 14.76
N LYS A 20 -20.64 1.03 15.30
CA LYS A 20 -19.39 0.65 14.69
C LYS A 20 -19.78 -0.06 13.40
N GLU A 21 -20.00 0.71 12.35
CA GLU A 21 -19.83 0.20 11.00
C GLU A 21 -18.39 -0.29 10.93
N LYS A 22 -18.19 -1.56 11.26
CA LYS A 22 -17.07 -2.33 10.74
C LYS A 22 -17.29 -2.32 9.24
N LYS A 23 -16.73 -1.31 8.56
CA LYS A 23 -16.27 -1.50 7.20
C LYS A 23 -15.30 -2.67 7.30
N GLU A 24 -15.80 -3.86 6.98
CA GLU A 24 -14.94 -5.00 6.74
C GLU A 24 -13.99 -4.54 5.65
N LEU A 25 -12.74 -4.26 6.05
CA LEU A 25 -11.64 -4.13 5.14
C LEU A 25 -11.49 -5.51 4.50
N THR A 26 -12.29 -5.78 3.47
CA THR A 26 -12.00 -6.85 2.52
C THR A 26 -10.68 -6.43 1.89
N ALA A 27 -9.57 -6.84 2.50
CA ALA A 27 -8.27 -6.74 1.90
C ALA A 27 -8.44 -7.38 0.54
N ALA A 28 -8.41 -6.57 -0.53
CA ALA A 28 -8.41 -7.07 -1.88
C ALA A 28 -7.12 -7.88 -2.01
N VAL A 29 -7.22 -9.18 -1.70
CA VAL A 29 -6.16 -10.16 -1.90
C VAL A 29 -6.00 -10.20 -3.39
N VAL A 30 -4.90 -9.64 -3.89
CA VAL A 30 -4.56 -9.80 -5.29
C VAL A 30 -4.40 -11.31 -5.49
N PRO A 31 -5.15 -11.94 -6.41
CA PRO A 31 -5.13 -13.38 -6.55
C PRO A 31 -3.74 -13.82 -6.98
N MET A 32 -3.09 -14.63 -6.15
CA MET A 32 -1.74 -15.13 -6.43
C MET A 32 -1.76 -15.90 -7.76
N PRO A 33 -0.86 -15.58 -8.70
CA PRO A 33 -0.78 -16.32 -9.96
C PRO A 33 -0.48 -17.79 -9.66
N THR A 34 -1.28 -18.68 -10.24
CA THR A 34 -1.10 -20.15 -10.09
C THR A 34 -0.03 -20.68 -11.03
N ASP A 35 0.33 -19.92 -12.06
CA ASP A 35 1.37 -20.25 -13.03
C ASP A 35 2.70 -19.60 -12.63
N LYS A 36 3.80 -20.37 -12.73
CA LYS A 36 5.16 -19.95 -12.39
C LYS A 36 5.87 -19.28 -13.58
N ASP A 37 5.14 -18.48 -14.34
CA ASP A 37 5.71 -17.74 -15.47
C ASP A 37 6.38 -16.43 -14.95
N PRO A 38 7.68 -16.21 -15.21
CA PRO A 38 8.36 -14.98 -14.84
C PRO A 38 7.68 -13.70 -15.35
N ASP A 39 7.05 -13.72 -16.53
CA ASP A 39 6.31 -12.56 -17.05
C ASP A 39 5.01 -12.33 -16.25
N SER A 40 4.33 -13.41 -15.82
CA SER A 40 3.15 -13.33 -14.95
C SER A 40 3.48 -12.80 -13.56
N ASP A 41 4.59 -13.26 -12.96
CA ASP A 41 5.07 -12.76 -11.66
C ASP A 41 5.44 -11.27 -11.73
N PHE A 42 6.02 -10.84 -12.86
CA PHE A 42 6.32 -9.43 -13.10
C PHE A 42 5.05 -8.58 -13.18
N ASP A 43 4.06 -9.00 -13.97
CA ASP A 43 2.81 -8.26 -14.13
C ASP A 43 2.04 -8.17 -12.82
N TYR A 44 1.97 -9.27 -12.07
CA TYR A 44 1.38 -9.29 -10.74
C TYR A 44 2.13 -8.39 -9.76
N GLY A 45 3.46 -8.44 -9.74
CA GLY A 45 4.30 -7.57 -8.91
C GLY A 45 4.08 -6.10 -9.23
N ARG A 46 4.01 -5.75 -10.50
CA ARG A 46 3.74 -4.39 -10.98
C ARG A 46 2.35 -3.91 -10.58
N GLU A 47 1.32 -4.73 -10.78
CA GLU A 47 -0.05 -4.41 -10.39
C GLU A 47 -0.16 -4.19 -8.87
N ASN A 48 0.50 -5.03 -8.08
CA ASN A 48 0.52 -4.89 -6.63
C ASN A 48 1.18 -3.58 -6.19
N LEU A 49 2.33 -3.21 -6.78
CA LEU A 49 2.99 -1.95 -6.48
C LEU A 49 2.12 -0.73 -6.82
N TYR A 50 1.42 -0.75 -7.96
CA TYR A 50 0.46 0.31 -8.29
C TYR A 50 -0.66 0.42 -7.25
N LYS A 51 -1.25 -0.71 -6.84
CA LYS A 51 -2.29 -0.74 -5.80
C LYS A 51 -1.77 -0.19 -4.46
N LEU A 52 -0.52 -0.50 -4.09
CA LEU A 52 0.09 0.05 -2.87
C LEU A 52 0.28 1.57 -2.96
N ILE A 53 0.72 2.09 -4.11
CA ILE A 53 0.90 3.54 -4.31
C ILE A 53 -0.45 4.27 -4.23
N GLU A 54 -1.49 3.76 -4.90
CA GLU A 54 -2.82 4.37 -4.89
C GLU A 54 -3.44 4.38 -3.48
N LYS A 55 -3.38 3.25 -2.78
CA LYS A 55 -3.85 3.15 -1.39
C LYS A 55 -3.02 4.02 -0.45
N GLY A 56 -1.71 4.10 -0.67
CA GLY A 56 -0.79 4.94 0.08
C GLY A 56 -1.13 6.43 -0.06
N ASN A 57 -1.36 6.91 -1.29
CA ASN A 57 -1.79 8.28 -1.55
C ASN A 57 -3.14 8.59 -0.88
N THR A 58 -4.11 7.67 -1.00
CA THR A 58 -5.41 7.82 -0.33
C THR A 58 -5.27 7.90 1.19
N ALA A 59 -4.40 7.08 1.78
CA ALA A 59 -4.13 7.09 3.21
C ALA A 59 -3.43 8.39 3.66
N ILE A 60 -2.49 8.90 2.86
CA ILE A 60 -1.84 10.20 3.08
C ILE A 60 -2.89 11.31 3.10
N ASP A 61 -3.78 11.36 2.11
CA ASP A 61 -4.84 12.37 2.04
C ASP A 61 -5.78 12.31 3.25
N GLY A 62 -6.17 11.10 3.66
CA GLY A 62 -7.00 10.89 4.86
C GLY A 62 -6.32 11.39 6.14
N ILE A 63 -5.04 11.09 6.32
CA ILE A 63 -4.27 11.54 7.50
C ILE A 63 -4.03 13.04 7.44
N LEU A 64 -3.81 13.63 6.27
CA LEU A 64 -3.68 15.07 6.11
C LEU A 64 -4.99 15.80 6.41
N SER A 65 -6.16 15.23 6.07
CA SER A 65 -7.45 15.79 6.49
C SER A 65 -7.59 15.77 8.00
N LEU A 66 -7.29 14.63 8.64
CA LEU A 66 -7.32 14.50 10.09
C LEU A 66 -6.33 15.44 10.79
N ALA A 67 -5.15 15.63 10.21
CA ALA A 67 -4.12 16.53 10.73
C ALA A 67 -4.53 18.01 10.63
N LYS A 68 -5.28 18.38 9.59
CA LYS A 68 -5.86 19.74 9.43
C LYS A 68 -7.01 19.97 10.40
N GLU A 69 -7.87 18.99 10.61
CA GLU A 69 -9.03 19.09 11.52
C GLU A 69 -8.62 19.10 12.99
N GLY A 70 -7.63 18.29 13.37
CA GLY A 70 -7.19 18.14 14.76
C GLY A 70 -5.98 18.97 15.16
N GLU A 71 -5.38 19.73 14.22
CA GLU A 71 -4.13 20.50 14.40
C GLU A 71 -3.00 19.76 15.13
N HIS A 72 -2.97 18.42 15.04
CA HIS A 72 -2.11 17.60 15.88
C HIS A 72 -0.73 17.42 15.21
N PRO A 73 0.39 17.93 15.78
CA PRO A 73 1.70 17.87 15.12
C PRO A 73 2.14 16.44 14.78
N ARG A 74 1.77 15.48 15.64
CA ARG A 74 2.03 14.06 15.43
C ARG A 74 1.42 13.49 14.14
N ALA A 75 0.26 14.00 13.71
CA ALA A 75 -0.38 13.51 12.48
C ALA A 75 0.43 13.88 11.23
N TYR A 76 1.06 15.07 11.22
CA TYR A 76 1.97 15.48 10.15
C TYR A 76 3.26 14.66 10.11
N GLU A 77 3.81 14.27 11.26
CA GLU A 77 4.98 13.38 11.30
C GLU A 77 4.66 12.01 10.69
N VAL A 78 3.50 11.44 11.04
CA VAL A 78 3.05 10.16 10.49
C VAL A 78 2.77 10.28 8.99
N ALA A 79 2.16 11.39 8.54
CA ALA A 79 2.00 11.68 7.12
C ALA A 79 3.36 11.71 6.40
N GLY A 80 4.38 12.34 6.98
CA GLY A 80 5.74 12.35 6.44
C GLY A 80 6.36 10.95 6.32
N GLN A 81 6.15 10.08 7.30
CA GLN A 81 6.60 8.67 7.26
C GLN A 81 5.87 7.85 6.18
N LEU A 82 4.57 8.09 6.00
CA LEU A 82 3.79 7.47 4.93
C LEU A 82 4.24 7.92 3.55
N ILE A 83 4.48 9.21 3.35
CA ILE A 83 5.02 9.76 2.11
C ILE A 83 6.36 9.13 1.78
N ALA A 84 7.27 9.00 2.76
CA ALA A 84 8.54 8.32 2.57
C ALA A 84 8.35 6.86 2.14
N THR A 85 7.38 6.16 2.73
CA THR A 85 7.05 4.79 2.37
C THR A 85 6.52 4.68 0.93
N VAL A 86 5.60 5.57 0.53
CA VAL A 86 5.07 5.61 -0.85
C VAL A 86 6.17 5.94 -1.87
N SER A 87 7.12 6.82 -1.51
CA SER A 87 8.29 7.11 -2.33
C SER A 87 9.15 5.86 -2.54
N GLN A 88 9.43 5.10 -1.47
CA GLN A 88 10.17 3.84 -1.58
C GLN A 88 9.44 2.80 -2.44
N VAL A 89 8.13 2.66 -2.31
CA VAL A 89 7.33 1.76 -3.16
C VAL A 89 7.38 2.20 -4.62
N SER A 90 7.38 3.50 -4.88
CA SER A 90 7.53 4.06 -6.23
C SER A 90 8.92 3.78 -6.82
N GLN A 91 9.98 3.86 -6.01
CA GLN A 91 11.32 3.46 -6.44
C GLN A 91 11.38 1.97 -6.75
N ASN A 92 10.78 1.12 -5.91
CA ASN A 92 10.74 -0.33 -6.14
C ASN A 92 10.04 -0.68 -7.47
N LEU A 93 9.04 0.12 -7.88
CA LEU A 93 8.36 -0.03 -9.17
C LEU A 93 9.31 0.29 -10.34
N LEU A 94 10.13 1.33 -10.23
CA LEU A 94 11.15 1.64 -11.24
C LEU A 94 12.22 0.55 -11.32
N ASP A 95 12.70 0.09 -10.17
CA ASP A 95 13.71 -0.98 -10.07
C ASP A 95 13.17 -2.29 -10.68
N LEU A 96 11.89 -2.60 -10.49
CA LEU A 96 11.23 -3.75 -11.10
C LEU A 96 11.27 -3.66 -12.63
N GLN A 97 10.93 -2.49 -13.18
CA GLN A 97 10.97 -2.25 -14.64
C GLN A 97 12.39 -2.38 -15.20
N GLU A 98 13.40 -1.85 -14.51
CA GLU A 98 14.80 -2.00 -14.92
C GLU A 98 15.25 -3.47 -14.93
N LYS A 99 14.88 -4.24 -13.91
CA LYS A 99 15.22 -5.67 -13.82
C LYS A 99 14.62 -6.48 -14.95
N LEU A 100 13.36 -6.21 -15.32
CA LEU A 100 12.74 -6.87 -16.47
C LEU A 100 13.47 -6.53 -17.77
N LYS A 101 13.79 -5.25 -17.98
CA LYS A 101 14.51 -4.80 -19.17
C LYS A 101 15.86 -5.49 -19.28
N LYS A 102 16.63 -5.53 -18.19
CA LYS A 102 17.91 -6.26 -18.12
C LYS A 102 17.74 -7.75 -18.43
N LEU A 103 16.72 -8.40 -17.87
CA LEU A 103 16.45 -9.82 -18.13
C LEU A 103 16.12 -10.11 -19.60
N LYS A 104 15.40 -9.19 -20.26
CA LYS A 104 15.06 -9.29 -21.69
C LYS A 104 16.22 -8.91 -22.62
N GLU A 105 17.17 -8.11 -22.15
CA GLU A 105 18.34 -7.66 -22.91
C GLU A 105 19.52 -8.64 -22.86
N VAL A 106 19.56 -9.62 -21.94
CA VAL A 106 20.62 -10.65 -21.90
C VAL A 106 20.51 -11.53 -23.15
N PRO A 107 21.44 -11.42 -24.12
CA PRO A 107 21.48 -12.34 -25.24
C PRO A 107 22.09 -13.65 -24.75
N ASP A 108 21.64 -14.78 -25.29
CA ASP A 108 22.20 -16.14 -25.15
C ASP A 108 23.65 -16.21 -25.72
N ASN A 109 24.57 -15.39 -25.20
CA ASN A 109 25.98 -15.34 -25.57
C ASN A 109 26.79 -16.46 -24.89
N ALA A 110 26.14 -17.57 -24.55
CA ALA A 110 26.86 -18.78 -24.17
C ALA A 110 27.56 -19.33 -25.43
N PRO A 111 28.88 -19.59 -25.41
CA PRO A 111 29.55 -20.23 -26.53
C PRO A 111 28.91 -21.61 -26.75
N LYS A 112 28.21 -21.77 -27.89
CA LYS A 112 27.45 -22.98 -28.23
C LYS A 112 28.32 -24.22 -28.46
N ASN A 113 29.63 -24.06 -28.61
CA ASN A 113 30.56 -25.18 -28.75
C ASN A 113 31.89 -24.83 -28.07
N VAL A 114 32.31 -25.69 -27.15
CA VAL A 114 33.70 -25.79 -26.70
C VAL A 114 34.37 -26.86 -27.55
N THR A 115 35.22 -26.46 -28.50
CA THR A 115 36.06 -27.42 -29.23
C THR A 115 37.25 -27.77 -28.35
N ASN A 116 37.30 -29.01 -27.86
CA ASN A 116 38.48 -29.55 -27.20
C ASN A 116 39.54 -29.85 -28.28
N ALA A 117 40.68 -29.15 -28.23
CA ALA A 117 41.82 -29.45 -29.09
C ALA A 117 42.56 -30.66 -28.50
N LEU A 118 42.52 -31.78 -29.24
CA LEU A 118 43.17 -33.06 -28.92
C LEU A 118 44.57 -33.11 -29.52
#